data_AF-A0A6P2XCM6-F1
#
_entry.id   AF-A0A6P2XCM6-F1
#
_cell.length_a   1.000
_cell.length_b   1.000
_cell.length_c   1.000
_cell.angle_alpha   90.00
_cell.angle_beta   90.00
_cell.angle_gamma   90.00
#
_symmetry.space_group_name_H-M   'P 1'
#
loop_
_entity.id
_entity.type
_entity.pdbx_description
1 polymer ?
#
loop_
_entity_poly.entity_id
_entity_poly.type
_entity_poly.pdbx_seq_one_letter_code
_entity_poly.pdbx_strand_id
1 'polypeptide(L)'
;MIPSIPDKPWRTAALALVAVGLCYTGAGAPTLSRLLDPAVIGEGLALKPITYHWVNHVDRAIPEADLFASRFYVLVLASLNAMAALFAVDAHRSRRRFALLLGWAFVMLIVLVNAQIQAFYNLG
;
A
#
# COMPACT_ATOMS: atom_id res chain seq x y z
N MET A 1 12.71 34.77 -4.99
CA MET A 1 11.56 33.85 -4.94
C MET A 1 11.71 32.88 -6.09
N ILE A 2 11.95 31.60 -5.81
CA ILE A 2 11.95 30.55 -6.85
C ILE A 2 10.48 30.34 -7.23
N PRO A 3 10.09 30.52 -8.49
CA PRO A 3 8.70 30.31 -8.89
C PRO A 3 8.38 28.82 -8.71
N SER A 4 7.47 28.51 -7.78
CA SER A 4 6.87 27.18 -7.67
C SER A 4 5.99 26.97 -8.89
N ILE A 5 6.49 26.22 -9.87
CA ILE A 5 5.68 25.78 -11.00
C ILE A 5 4.52 24.98 -10.41
N PRO A 6 3.25 25.38 -10.63
CA PRO A 6 2.13 24.58 -10.14
C PRO A 6 2.21 23.21 -10.82
N ASP A 7 2.33 22.15 -10.02
CA ASP A 7 2.35 20.79 -10.53
C ASP A 7 1.05 20.55 -11.28
N LYS A 8 1.15 20.55 -12.61
CA LYS A 8 0.00 20.43 -13.49
C LYS A 8 -0.63 19.06 -13.22
N PRO A 9 -1.95 18.95 -12.99
CA PRO A 9 -2.60 17.75 -12.45
C PRO A 9 -2.40 16.48 -13.29
N TRP A 10 -2.04 16.62 -14.58
CA TRP A 10 -1.68 15.48 -15.42
C TRP A 10 -0.35 14.83 -14.99
N ARG A 11 0.59 15.60 -14.42
CA ARG A 11 1.92 15.12 -14.04
C ARG A 11 1.84 14.29 -12.76
N THR A 12 0.99 14.69 -11.82
CA THR A 12 0.69 13.88 -10.63
C THR A 12 -0.09 12.61 -11.01
N ALA A 13 -1.07 12.72 -11.93
CA ALA A 13 -1.78 11.56 -12.45
C ALA A 13 -0.84 10.56 -13.17
N ALA A 14 0.09 11.06 -14.00
CA ALA A 14 1.08 10.23 -14.68
C ALA A 14 2.00 9.51 -13.69
N LEU A 15 2.50 10.21 -12.67
CA LEU A 15 3.33 9.60 -11.62
C LEU A 15 2.57 8.54 -10.83
N ALA A 16 1.29 8.79 -10.50
CA ALA A 16 0.44 7.80 -9.83
C ALA A 16 0.24 6.56 -10.70
N LEU A 17 -0.03 6.73 -12.00
CA LEU A 17 -0.17 5.61 -12.94
C LEU A 17 1.12 4.80 -13.07
N VAL A 18 2.28 5.46 -13.13
CA VAL A 18 3.59 4.78 -13.16
C VAL A 18 3.79 3.98 -11.87
N ALA A 19 3.52 4.56 -10.70
CA ALA A 19 3.64 3.88 -9.42
C ALA A 19 2.72 2.65 -9.33
N VAL A 20 1.46 2.79 -9.78
CA VAL A 20 0.51 1.67 -9.86
C VAL A 20 1.00 0.60 -10.83
N GLY A 21 1.51 0.99 -12.00
CA GLY A 21 2.09 0.07 -12.98
C GLY A 21 3.26 -0.73 -12.42
N LEU A 22 4.17 -0.06 -11.70
CA LEU A 22 5.30 -0.73 -11.03
C LEU A 22 4.84 -1.70 -9.94
N CYS A 23 3.85 -1.32 -9.13
CA CYS A 23 3.26 -2.22 -8.12
C CYS A 23 2.60 -3.44 -8.78
N TYR A 24 1.91 -3.22 -9.91
CA TYR A 24 1.26 -4.29 -10.68
C TYR A 24 2.29 -5.28 -11.24
N THR A 25 3.37 -4.78 -11.85
CA THR A 25 4.45 -5.65 -12.35
C THR A 25 5.20 -6.34 -11.22
N GLY A 26 5.46 -5.64 -10.10
CA GLY A 26 6.15 -6.21 -8.93
C GLY A 26 5.34 -7.29 -8.22
N ALA A 27 4.02 -7.26 -8.34
CA ALA A 27 3.12 -8.31 -7.86
C ALA A 27 3.02 -9.52 -8.81
N GLY A 28 3.75 -9.53 -9.94
CA GLY A 28 3.69 -10.60 -10.93
C GLY A 28 2.57 -10.45 -11.95
N ALA A 29 2.04 -9.23 -12.14
CA ALA A 29 0.96 -8.91 -13.08
C ALA A 29 -0.30 -9.80 -12.91
N PRO A 30 -0.91 -9.83 -11.71
CA PRO A 30 -2.12 -10.62 -11.46
C PRO A 30 -3.26 -10.21 -12.40
N THR A 31 -4.21 -11.10 -12.67
CA THR A 31 -5.37 -10.74 -13.50
C THR A 31 -6.20 -9.64 -12.82
N LEU A 32 -6.70 -8.68 -13.61
CA LEU A 32 -7.48 -7.55 -13.08
C LEU A 32 -8.74 -8.02 -12.33
N SER A 33 -9.38 -9.10 -12.79
CA SER A 33 -10.53 -9.70 -12.11
C SER A 33 -10.18 -10.19 -10.70
N ARG A 34 -8.95 -10.64 -10.48
CA ARG A 34 -8.48 -11.13 -9.17
C ARG A 34 -8.12 -10.00 -8.22
N LEU A 35 -7.67 -8.86 -8.73
CA LEU A 35 -7.48 -7.66 -7.90
C LEU A 35 -8.82 -7.16 -7.32
N LEU A 36 -9.92 -7.31 -8.05
CA LEU A 36 -11.24 -6.89 -7.58
C LEU A 36 -11.85 -7.85 -6.55
N ASP A 37 -11.20 -8.97 -6.25
CA ASP A 37 -11.67 -9.94 -5.27
C ASP A 37 -11.56 -9.36 -3.84
N PRO A 38 -12.67 -9.23 -3.09
CA PRO A 38 -12.64 -8.72 -1.72
C PRO A 38 -11.69 -9.48 -0.80
N ALA A 39 -11.51 -10.78 -1.02
CA ALA A 39 -10.56 -11.59 -0.25
C ALA A 39 -9.13 -11.09 -0.48
N VAL A 40 -8.72 -10.90 -1.74
CA VAL A 40 -7.39 -10.43 -2.12
C VAL A 40 -7.08 -9.04 -1.56
N ILE A 41 -8.07 -8.14 -1.61
CA ILE A 41 -7.96 -6.80 -1.00
C ILE A 41 -7.75 -6.93 0.51
N GLY A 42 -8.57 -7.74 1.17
CA GLY A 42 -8.48 -7.98 2.62
C GLY A 42 -7.14 -8.56 3.04
N GLU A 43 -6.61 -9.52 2.30
CA GLU A 43 -5.30 -10.13 2.57
C GLU A 43 -4.13 -9.16 2.37
N GLY A 44 -4.22 -8.31 1.36
CA GLY A 44 -3.24 -7.25 1.12
C GLY A 44 -3.24 -6.20 2.23
N LEU A 45 -4.43 -5.77 2.68
CA LEU A 45 -4.58 -4.84 3.82
C LEU A 45 -4.15 -5.46 5.15
N ALA A 46 -4.31 -6.77 5.31
CA ALA A 46 -3.81 -7.50 6.46
C ALA A 46 -2.30 -7.78 6.41
N LEU A 47 -1.60 -7.31 5.36
CA LEU A 47 -0.17 -7.51 5.15
C LEU A 47 0.25 -8.99 5.18
N LYS A 48 -0.69 -9.92 4.94
CA LYS A 48 -0.41 -11.37 4.95
C LYS A 48 0.78 -11.75 4.05
N PRO A 49 0.94 -11.19 2.83
CA PRO A 49 2.01 -11.59 1.91
C PRO A 49 3.43 -11.29 2.38
N ILE A 50 3.59 -10.38 3.35
CA ILE A 50 4.90 -9.98 3.89
C ILE A 50 5.08 -10.38 5.36
N THR A 51 4.07 -10.99 5.98
CA THR A 51 4.14 -11.40 7.38
C THR A 51 4.61 -12.85 7.46
N TYR A 52 5.82 -13.05 7.98
CA TYR A 52 6.51 -14.35 8.08
C TYR A 52 5.63 -15.46 8.70
N HIS A 53 4.77 -15.12 9.66
CA HIS A 53 3.87 -16.07 10.31
C HIS A 53 2.79 -16.65 9.38
N TRP A 54 2.31 -15.89 8.39
CA TRP A 54 1.30 -16.38 7.42
C TRP A 54 1.94 -17.24 6.33
N VAL A 55 3.15 -16.89 5.87
CA VAL A 55 3.87 -17.65 4.85
C VAL A 55 4.22 -19.07 5.34
N ASN A 56 4.57 -19.24 6.62
CA ASN A 56 4.91 -20.56 7.18
C ASN A 56 3.71 -21.35 7.75
N HIS A 57 2.65 -20.70 8.22
CA HIS A 57 1.48 -21.41 8.78
C HIS A 57 0.43 -21.75 7.71
N VAL A 58 0.47 -21.07 6.56
CA VAL A 58 -0.55 -21.17 5.49
C VAL A 58 0.03 -21.69 4.17
N ASP A 59 1.11 -22.44 4.25
CA ASP A 59 1.70 -23.17 3.11
C ASP A 59 0.78 -24.28 2.55
N ARG A 60 -0.49 -24.39 3.01
CA ARG A 60 -1.44 -25.43 2.56
C ARG A 60 -2.89 -25.00 2.30
N ALA A 61 -3.31 -23.75 2.59
CA ALA A 61 -4.75 -23.41 2.53
C ALA A 61 -5.12 -22.20 1.66
N ILE A 62 -4.22 -21.24 1.41
CA ILE A 62 -4.50 -20.10 0.52
C ILE A 62 -3.99 -20.46 -0.89
N PRO A 63 -4.81 -20.31 -1.95
CA PRO A 63 -4.33 -20.46 -3.31
C PRO A 63 -3.17 -19.49 -3.56
N GLU A 64 -2.04 -19.98 -4.05
CA GLU A 64 -0.84 -19.15 -4.30
C GLU A 64 -1.14 -17.88 -5.12
N ALA A 65 -2.11 -17.97 -6.05
CA ALA A 65 -2.60 -16.87 -6.86
C ALA A 65 -3.12 -15.66 -6.04
N ASP A 66 -3.67 -15.90 -4.85
CA ASP A 66 -4.26 -14.85 -3.99
C ASP A 66 -3.18 -14.15 -3.19
N LEU A 67 -2.15 -14.90 -2.79
CA LEU A 67 -0.95 -14.37 -2.17
C LEU A 67 -0.20 -13.45 -3.15
N PHE A 68 -0.07 -13.84 -4.42
CA PHE A 68 0.57 -13.00 -5.44
C PHE A 68 -0.26 -11.76 -5.75
N ALA A 69 -1.58 -11.89 -5.90
CA ALA A 69 -2.46 -10.76 -6.17
C ALA A 69 -2.51 -9.77 -5.00
N SER A 70 -2.49 -10.23 -3.75
CA SER A 70 -2.53 -9.37 -2.57
C SER A 70 -1.22 -8.58 -2.34
N ARG A 71 -0.08 -9.04 -2.87
CA ARG A 71 1.19 -8.28 -2.88
C ARG A 71 1.07 -6.93 -3.59
N PHE A 72 0.18 -6.82 -4.59
CA PHE A 72 -0.09 -5.54 -5.26
C PHE A 72 -0.50 -4.46 -4.25
N TYR A 73 -1.45 -4.77 -3.37
CA TYR A 73 -1.95 -3.84 -2.35
C TYR A 73 -0.87 -3.47 -1.34
N VAL A 74 -0.03 -4.43 -0.95
CA VAL A 74 1.11 -4.19 -0.06
C VAL A 74 2.13 -3.22 -0.71
N LEU A 75 2.44 -3.39 -1.99
CA LEU A 75 3.35 -2.51 -2.72
C LEU A 75 2.78 -1.10 -2.92
N VAL A 76 1.47 -0.99 -3.17
CA VAL A 76 0.76 0.30 -3.24
C VAL A 76 0.83 1.02 -1.89
N LEU A 77 0.56 0.32 -0.80
CA LEU A 77 0.69 0.82 0.57
C LEU A 77 2.12 1.31 0.86
N ALA A 78 3.14 0.52 0.49
CA ALA A 78 4.55 0.88 0.65
C ALA A 78 4.91 2.14 -0.16
N SER A 79 4.44 2.24 -1.39
CA SER A 79 4.69 3.40 -2.26
C SER A 79 4.06 4.68 -1.70
N LEU A 80 2.84 4.58 -1.17
CA LEU A 80 2.16 5.70 -0.52
C LEU A 80 2.89 6.16 0.75
N ASN A 81 3.43 5.22 1.53
CA ASN A 81 4.29 5.52 2.68
C ASN A 81 5.59 6.21 2.27
N ALA A 82 6.26 5.72 1.23
CA ALA A 82 7.49 6.32 0.74
C ALA A 82 7.25 7.78 0.28
N MET A 83 6.14 8.03 -0.43
CA MET A 83 5.74 9.39 -0.78
C MET A 83 5.46 10.25 0.44
N ALA A 84 4.74 9.73 1.45
CA ALA A 84 4.46 10.47 2.67
C ALA A 84 5.75 10.85 3.44
N ALA A 85 6.72 9.94 3.50
CA ALA A 85 8.03 10.21 4.09
C ALA A 85 8.82 11.27 3.31
N LEU A 86 8.85 11.17 1.97
CA LEU A 86 9.52 12.15 1.11
C LEU A 86 8.90 13.56 1.27
N PHE A 87 7.57 13.65 1.37
CA PHE A 87 6.90 14.91 1.63
C PHE A 87 7.12 15.45 3.05
N ALA A 88 7.37 14.58 4.03
CA ALA A 88 7.69 15.00 5.40
C ALA A 88 9.10 15.59 5.51
N VAL A 89 10.03 15.17 4.65
CA VAL A 89 11.42 15.68 4.58
C VAL A 89 11.50 17.05 3.88
N ASP A 90 10.51 17.41 3.07
CA ASP A 90 10.51 18.67 2.31
C ASP A 90 10.15 19.89 3.19
N ALA A 91 11.05 20.89 3.23
CA ALA A 91 11.15 21.91 4.28
C ALA A 91 10.06 23.02 4.24
N HIS A 92 9.20 23.07 3.21
CA HIS A 92 8.13 24.07 3.08
C HIS A 92 6.75 23.49 3.40
N ARG A 93 6.48 23.36 4.70
CA ARG A 93 5.28 22.71 5.24
C ARG A 93 4.07 23.65 5.22
N SER A 94 3.17 23.49 4.23
CA SER A 94 1.83 24.10 4.31
C SER A 94 0.94 23.29 5.27
N ARG A 95 0.14 23.95 6.12
CA ARG A 95 -0.78 23.28 7.08
C ARG A 95 -1.68 22.23 6.42
N ARG A 96 -2.10 22.48 5.18
CA ARG A 96 -2.93 21.55 4.39
C ARG A 96 -2.19 20.26 4.02
N ARG A 97 -0.92 20.37 3.60
CA ARG A 97 -0.08 19.20 3.29
C ARG A 97 0.22 18.40 4.56
N PHE A 98 0.46 19.08 5.68
CA PHE A 98 0.64 18.42 6.98
C PHE A 98 -0.59 17.60 7.41
N ALA A 99 -1.79 18.19 7.34
CA ALA A 99 -3.02 17.48 7.68
C ALA A 99 -3.26 16.25 6.79
N LEU A 100 -2.93 16.34 5.49
CA LEU A 100 -3.05 15.22 4.56
C LEU A 100 -2.08 14.08 4.92
N LEU A 101 -0.81 14.41 5.19
CA LEU A 101 0.20 13.42 5.62
C LEU A 101 -0.17 12.79 6.97
N LEU A 102 -0.71 13.57 7.90
CA LEU A 102 -1.16 13.08 9.20
C LEU A 102 -2.36 12.13 9.05
N GLY A 103 -3.33 12.48 8.22
CA GLY A 103 -4.45 11.58 7.89
C GLY A 103 -3.97 10.29 7.25
N TRP A 104 -2.98 10.37 6.35
CA TRP A 104 -2.36 9.20 5.75
C TRP A 104 -1.65 8.32 6.77
N ALA A 105 -0.89 8.91 7.69
CA ALA A 105 -0.23 8.19 8.78
C ALA A 105 -1.24 7.45 9.68
N PHE A 106 -2.40 8.06 9.98
CA PHE A 106 -3.47 7.39 10.73
C PHE A 106 -4.06 6.19 9.98
N VAL A 107 -4.33 6.32 8.68
CA VAL A 107 -4.81 5.20 7.85
C VAL A 107 -3.79 4.05 7.89
N MET A 108 -2.50 4.35 7.75
CA MET A 108 -1.45 3.33 7.76
C MET A 108 -1.27 2.70 9.15
N LEU A 109 -1.44 3.46 10.22
CA LEU A 109 -1.46 2.94 11.58
C LEU A 109 -2.62 1.97 11.79
N ILE A 110 -3.82 2.30 11.29
CA ILE A 110 -4.99 1.41 11.35
C ILE A 110 -4.72 0.12 10.57
N VAL A 111 -4.16 0.21 9.36
CA VAL A 111 -3.79 -0.94 8.53
C VAL A 111 -2.78 -1.83 9.28
N LEU A 112 -1.75 -1.23 9.87
CA LEU A 112 -0.73 -1.97 10.63
C LEU A 112 -1.33 -2.64 11.87
N VAL A 113 -2.15 -1.92 12.65
CA VAL A 113 -2.80 -2.49 13.85
C VAL A 113 -3.75 -3.62 13.47
N ASN A 114 -4.53 -3.48 12.39
CA ASN A 114 -5.40 -4.54 11.90
C ASN A 114 -4.60 -5.76 11.42
N ALA A 115 -3.49 -5.55 10.71
CA ALA A 115 -2.58 -6.62 10.31
C ALA A 115 -2.01 -7.36 11.52
N GLN A 116 -1.59 -6.63 12.56
CA GLN A 116 -1.12 -7.21 13.82
C GLN A 116 -2.23 -7.99 14.54
N ILE A 117 -3.44 -7.45 14.64
CA ILE A 117 -4.60 -8.13 15.24
C ILE A 117 -4.90 -9.44 14.50
N GLN A 118 -4.95 -9.41 13.16
CA GLN A 118 -5.17 -10.64 12.38
C GLN A 118 -4.03 -11.64 12.51
N ALA A 119 -2.79 -11.17 12.64
CA ALA A 119 -1.66 -12.04 12.90
C ALA A 119 -1.70 -12.64 14.32
N PHE A 120 -2.17 -11.93 15.35
CA PHE A 120 -2.17 -12.45 16.72
C PHE A 120 -3.42 -13.24 17.11
N TYR A 121 -4.62 -12.83 16.65
CA TYR A 121 -5.89 -13.39 17.11
C TYR A 121 -6.47 -14.49 16.21
N ASN A 122 -6.05 -14.59 14.94
CA ASN A 122 -6.43 -15.73 14.09
C ASN A 122 -5.41 -16.89 14.20
N LEU A 123 -4.40 -16.78 15.08
CA LEU A 123 -3.44 -17.83 15.40
C LEU A 123 -3.75 -18.55 16.73
N GLY A 124 -4.87 -18.23 17.38
CA GLY A 124 -5.38 -18.93 18.58
C GLY A 124 -6.68 -19.65 18.28
#